data_AF-A0A849Z564-F1
#
_entry.id   AF-A0A849Z564-F1
#
_cell.length_a   1.000
_cell.length_b   1.000
_cell.length_c   1.000
_cell.angle_alpha   90.00
_cell.angle_beta   90.00
_cell.angle_gamma   90.00
#
_symmetry.space_group_name_H-M   'P 1'
#
loop_
_entity.id
_entity.type
_entity.pdbx_description
1 polymer ?
#
loop_
_entity_poly.entity_id
_entity_poly.type
_entity_poly.pdbx_seq_one_letter_code
_entity_poly.pdbx_strand_id
1 'polypeptide(L)'
;MAIRVEKDPMGMGGKAWYVESPADLEKLPKEAASLLTDRAVEIFRDAPASLAKMAAEAPLESMGRWLESLAGARCELEVFATKHYGRDCRLRFHFDEGPSPSFRAVAGKARLACPEIVTRIHAITGHIDFQFGCSGTLVALDELQTLKELVKEQRVLNFDELETTVAQYPELGDYVGVFETDGDWLCTNAEGRSIWVGGEWLGDDLVESALDLSSILEGFFDALAGRTYFRPSVDE
;
A
#
# COMPACT_ATOMS: atom_id res chain seq x y z
N MET A 1 13.31 -16.01 -20.10
CA MET A 1 12.03 -16.65 -20.47
C MET A 1 11.35 -15.76 -21.50
N ALA A 2 10.10 -15.98 -21.90
CA ALA A 2 9.37 -14.97 -22.69
C ALA A 2 8.62 -14.06 -21.73
N ILE A 3 8.65 -12.74 -21.95
CA ILE A 3 7.82 -11.78 -21.18
C ILE A 3 6.36 -12.17 -21.38
N ARG A 4 5.64 -12.39 -20.28
CA ARG A 4 4.20 -12.67 -20.33
C ARG A 4 3.46 -11.35 -20.56
N VAL A 5 2.46 -11.38 -21.44
CA VAL A 5 1.69 -10.19 -21.81
C VAL A 5 0.21 -10.48 -21.64
N GLU A 6 -0.46 -9.60 -20.92
CA GLU A 6 -1.91 -9.63 -20.75
C GLU A 6 -2.53 -8.45 -21.49
N LYS A 7 -3.62 -8.72 -22.22
CA LYS A 7 -4.41 -7.69 -22.90
C LYS A 7 -5.61 -7.38 -22.05
N ASP A 8 -5.91 -6.09 -21.90
CA ASP A 8 -7.06 -5.61 -21.13
C ASP A 8 -7.08 -6.14 -19.67
N PRO A 9 -5.98 -5.93 -18.91
CA PRO A 9 -5.87 -6.46 -17.55
C PRO A 9 -7.01 -5.89 -16.68
N MET A 10 -7.79 -6.77 -16.07
CA MET A 10 -8.95 -6.42 -15.23
C MET A 10 -9.99 -5.50 -15.90
N GLY A 11 -10.08 -5.50 -17.23
CA GLY A 11 -11.01 -4.63 -17.98
C GLY A 11 -10.61 -3.15 -17.99
N MET A 12 -9.37 -2.81 -17.62
CA MET A 12 -8.88 -1.42 -17.55
C MET A 12 -8.43 -0.83 -18.90
N GLY A 13 -8.55 -1.61 -19.98
CA GLY A 13 -7.99 -1.32 -21.29
C GLY A 13 -6.46 -1.34 -21.29
N GLY A 14 -5.86 -1.46 -22.49
CA GLY A 14 -4.40 -1.44 -22.63
C GLY A 14 -3.76 -2.82 -22.41
N LYS A 15 -2.57 -2.86 -21.81
CA LYS A 15 -1.77 -4.09 -21.64
C LYS A 15 -0.98 -4.08 -20.32
N ALA A 16 -0.70 -5.27 -19.81
CA ALA A 16 0.29 -5.50 -18.77
C ALA A 16 1.40 -6.43 -19.28
N TRP A 17 2.64 -6.19 -18.82
CA TRP A 17 3.80 -7.04 -19.07
C TRP A 17 4.36 -7.54 -17.74
N TYR A 18 4.67 -8.82 -17.69
CA TYR A 18 5.20 -9.48 -16.51
C TYR A 18 6.58 -10.06 -16.86
N VAL A 19 7.61 -9.53 -16.21
CA VAL A 19 9.02 -9.83 -16.47
C VAL A 19 9.57 -10.62 -15.29
N GLU A 20 9.96 -11.86 -15.53
CA GLU A 20 10.49 -12.75 -14.49
C GLU A 20 12.02 -12.74 -14.40
N SER A 21 12.70 -12.13 -15.38
CA SER A 21 14.16 -12.07 -15.42
C SER A 21 14.66 -10.67 -15.78
N PRO A 22 15.63 -10.11 -15.04
CA PRO A 22 16.24 -8.82 -15.38
C PRO A 22 16.86 -8.74 -16.78
N ALA A 23 17.34 -9.86 -17.32
CA ALA A 23 17.89 -9.93 -18.67
C ALA A 23 16.85 -9.70 -19.78
N ASP A 24 15.56 -9.82 -19.45
CA ASP A 24 14.46 -9.61 -20.39
C ASP A 24 14.00 -8.14 -20.44
N LEU A 25 14.51 -7.25 -19.57
CA LEU A 25 14.11 -5.83 -19.53
C LEU A 25 14.32 -5.11 -20.87
N GLU A 26 15.41 -5.40 -21.58
CA GLU A 26 15.71 -4.79 -22.89
C GLU A 26 14.72 -5.21 -23.99
N LYS A 27 13.93 -6.27 -23.76
CA LYS A 27 12.92 -6.78 -24.70
C LYS A 27 11.56 -6.12 -24.48
N LEU A 28 11.40 -5.28 -23.46
CA LEU A 28 10.16 -4.56 -23.22
C LEU A 28 9.88 -3.58 -24.38
N PRO A 29 8.63 -3.49 -24.85
CA PRO A 29 8.28 -2.47 -25.83
C PRO A 29 8.44 -1.08 -25.24
N LYS A 30 8.72 -0.09 -26.10
CA LYS A 30 8.97 1.31 -25.70
C LYS A 30 7.92 1.87 -24.74
N GLU A 31 6.64 1.53 -24.95
CA GLU A 31 5.55 1.97 -24.07
C GLU A 31 5.74 1.47 -22.63
N ALA A 32 6.03 0.19 -22.43
CA ALA A 32 6.28 -0.39 -21.11
C ALA A 32 7.61 0.10 -20.54
N ALA A 33 8.67 0.12 -21.35
CA ALA A 33 9.99 0.59 -20.94
C ALA A 33 9.96 2.04 -20.40
N SER A 34 9.07 2.89 -20.93
CA SER A 34 8.93 4.28 -20.48
C SER A 34 8.29 4.46 -19.09
N LEU A 35 7.70 3.40 -18.54
CA LEU A 35 7.09 3.39 -17.20
C LEU A 35 8.04 2.82 -16.14
N LEU A 36 9.17 2.26 -16.55
CA LEU A 36 10.17 1.75 -15.62
C LEU A 36 10.80 2.91 -14.85
N THR A 37 11.06 2.66 -13.57
CA THR A 37 11.81 3.59 -12.73
C THR A 37 13.17 2.99 -12.40
N ASP A 38 14.18 3.83 -12.29
CA ASP A 38 15.55 3.38 -11.97
C ASP A 38 15.55 2.55 -10.68
N ARG A 39 14.75 2.95 -9.69
CA ARG A 39 14.62 2.27 -8.40
C ARG A 39 13.97 0.89 -8.53
N ALA A 40 12.87 0.76 -9.28
CA ALA A 40 12.23 -0.53 -9.49
C ALA A 40 13.17 -1.49 -10.23
N VAL A 41 13.89 -1.00 -11.24
CA VAL A 41 14.87 -1.79 -12.01
C VAL A 41 16.06 -2.22 -11.15
N GLU A 42 16.59 -1.34 -10.31
CA GLU A 42 17.65 -1.64 -9.34
C GLU A 42 17.22 -2.77 -8.40
N ILE A 43 16.05 -2.63 -7.75
CA ILE A 43 15.55 -3.65 -6.82
C ILE A 43 15.32 -4.98 -7.55
N PHE A 44 14.69 -4.96 -8.73
CA PHE A 44 14.42 -6.18 -9.51
C PHE A 44 15.70 -6.92 -9.91
N ARG A 45 16.74 -6.17 -10.32
CA ARG A 45 18.02 -6.74 -10.76
C ARG A 45 18.83 -7.32 -9.61
N ASP A 46 18.84 -6.61 -8.50
CA ASP A 46 19.79 -6.85 -7.41
C ASP A 46 19.13 -7.57 -6.21
N ALA A 47 17.87 -7.98 -6.32
CA ALA A 47 17.26 -8.89 -5.33
C ALA A 47 18.06 -10.20 -5.26
N PRO A 48 18.43 -10.70 -4.06
CA PRO A 48 17.95 -10.27 -2.73
C PRO A 48 18.72 -9.13 -2.06
N ALA A 49 19.90 -8.72 -2.55
CA ALA A 49 20.77 -7.76 -1.86
C ALA A 49 20.11 -6.38 -1.63
N SER A 50 19.34 -5.88 -2.61
CA SER A 50 18.60 -4.63 -2.47
C SER A 50 17.56 -4.67 -1.35
N LEU A 51 16.89 -5.82 -1.15
CA LEU A 51 15.90 -5.99 -0.08
C LEU A 51 16.55 -6.00 1.30
N ALA A 52 17.70 -6.66 1.45
CA ALA A 52 18.45 -6.63 2.71
C ALA A 52 18.91 -5.21 3.09
N LYS A 53 19.32 -4.40 2.10
CA LYS A 53 19.64 -2.99 2.33
C LYS A 53 18.40 -2.20 2.76
N MET A 54 17.27 -2.40 2.08
CA MET A 54 16.01 -1.75 2.43
C MET A 54 15.56 -2.13 3.85
N ALA A 55 15.73 -3.39 4.25
CA ALA A 55 15.41 -3.86 5.59
C ALA A 55 16.24 -3.17 6.68
N ALA A 56 17.55 -2.98 6.44
CA ALA A 56 18.42 -2.27 7.36
C ALA A 56 18.09 -0.77 7.51
N GLU A 57 17.43 -0.18 6.49
CA GLU A 57 16.99 1.22 6.48
C GLU A 57 15.52 1.38 6.94
N ALA A 58 14.82 0.28 7.21
CA ALA A 58 13.41 0.29 7.57
C ALA A 58 13.17 1.10 8.85
N PRO A 59 12.16 1.98 8.88
CA PRO A 59 11.85 2.79 10.06
C PRO A 59 11.20 1.99 11.19
N LEU A 60 10.73 0.76 10.91
CA LEU A 60 10.05 -0.16 11.82
C LEU A 60 10.76 -1.51 11.80
N GLU A 61 10.83 -2.19 12.94
CA GLU A 61 11.54 -3.47 13.06
C GLU A 61 10.81 -4.55 12.26
N SER A 62 9.47 -4.63 12.38
CA SER A 62 8.66 -5.58 11.63
C SER A 62 8.68 -5.34 10.12
N MET A 63 8.82 -4.08 9.67
CA MET A 63 9.03 -3.77 8.26
C MET A 63 10.35 -4.34 7.76
N GLY A 64 11.42 -4.24 8.57
CA GLY A 64 12.70 -4.89 8.29
C GLY A 64 12.54 -6.40 8.13
N ARG A 65 11.89 -7.07 9.09
CA ARG A 65 11.58 -8.51 9.03
C ARG A 65 10.79 -8.90 7.78
N TRP A 66 9.76 -8.11 7.44
CA TRP A 66 8.97 -8.35 6.24
C TRP A 66 9.82 -8.23 4.97
N LEU A 67 10.63 -7.18 4.82
CA LEU A 67 11.53 -7.01 3.67
C LEU A 67 12.57 -8.12 3.56
N GLU A 68 13.12 -8.59 4.68
CA GLU A 68 14.00 -9.77 4.72
C GLU A 68 13.28 -11.04 4.25
N SER A 69 12.00 -11.20 4.62
CA SER A 69 11.21 -12.36 4.19
C SER A 69 10.99 -12.38 2.67
N LEU A 70 10.90 -11.20 2.02
CA LEU A 70 10.78 -11.10 0.57
C LEU A 70 12.05 -11.55 -0.17
N ALA A 71 13.23 -11.56 0.49
CA ALA A 71 14.48 -11.96 -0.13
C ALA A 71 14.50 -13.43 -0.59
N GLY A 72 13.67 -14.27 0.02
CA GLY A 72 13.47 -15.67 -0.38
C GLY A 72 12.42 -15.87 -1.48
N ALA A 73 11.68 -14.83 -1.85
CA ALA A 73 10.60 -14.93 -2.83
C ALA A 73 11.10 -14.80 -4.27
N ARG A 74 10.34 -15.38 -5.21
CA ARG A 74 10.55 -15.10 -6.63
C ARG A 74 10.04 -13.68 -6.92
N CYS A 75 10.92 -12.80 -7.38
CA CYS A 75 10.57 -11.44 -7.76
C CYS A 75 10.14 -11.38 -9.24
N GLU A 76 9.04 -10.69 -9.54
CA GLU A 76 8.51 -10.43 -10.88
C GLU A 76 8.28 -8.93 -11.02
N LEU A 77 8.70 -8.35 -12.15
CA LEU A 77 8.41 -6.95 -12.46
C LEU A 77 7.15 -6.87 -13.32
N GLU A 78 6.13 -6.19 -12.82
CA GLU A 78 4.87 -5.93 -13.50
C GLU A 78 4.89 -4.51 -14.05
N VAL A 79 4.53 -4.36 -15.32
CA VAL A 79 4.41 -3.05 -15.97
C VAL A 79 3.02 -2.93 -16.57
N PHE A 80 2.24 -2.02 -16.05
CA PHE A 80 0.86 -1.78 -16.48
C PHE A 80 0.84 -0.52 -17.36
N ALA A 81 0.60 -0.68 -18.67
CA ALA A 81 0.30 0.43 -19.58
C ALA A 81 -1.19 0.37 -19.96
N THR A 82 -2.01 0.66 -18.97
CA THR A 82 -3.47 0.66 -19.06
C THR A 82 -4.00 2.02 -19.56
N LYS A 83 -5.29 2.07 -19.89
CA LYS A 83 -5.95 3.30 -20.38
C LYS A 83 -6.65 4.08 -19.28
N HIS A 84 -7.32 3.38 -18.36
CA HIS A 84 -8.24 4.02 -17.42
C HIS A 84 -7.60 4.25 -16.04
N TYR A 85 -6.84 3.28 -15.51
CA TYR A 85 -6.21 3.37 -14.20
C TYR A 85 -4.94 2.50 -14.13
N GLY A 86 -3.96 2.90 -13.31
CA GLY A 86 -2.79 2.03 -13.02
C GLY A 86 -1.73 2.03 -14.12
N ARG A 87 -1.38 3.19 -14.68
CA ARG A 87 -0.18 3.29 -15.53
C ARG A 87 1.06 3.35 -14.65
N ASP A 88 1.57 2.20 -14.25
CA ASP A 88 2.65 2.09 -13.28
C ASP A 88 3.55 0.86 -13.51
N CYS A 89 4.59 0.77 -12.67
CA CYS A 89 5.49 -0.36 -12.60
C CYS A 89 5.55 -0.83 -11.14
N ARG A 90 5.47 -2.15 -10.92
CA ARG A 90 5.42 -2.77 -9.61
C ARG A 90 6.36 -3.95 -9.53
N LEU A 91 6.91 -4.19 -8.34
CA LEU A 91 7.63 -5.42 -8.00
C LEU A 91 6.66 -6.32 -7.26
N ARG A 92 6.39 -7.51 -7.79
CA ARG A 92 5.58 -8.54 -7.13
C ARG A 92 6.50 -9.65 -6.62
N PHE A 93 6.28 -10.07 -5.37
CA PHE A 93 7.04 -11.12 -4.73
C PHE A 93 6.15 -12.35 -4.55
N HIS A 94 6.53 -13.45 -5.19
CA HIS A 94 5.79 -14.69 -5.19
C HIS A 94 6.37 -15.68 -4.18
N PHE A 95 5.49 -16.16 -3.30
CA PHE A 95 5.73 -17.28 -2.42
C PHE A 95 4.98 -18.51 -2.92
N ASP A 96 5.40 -19.70 -2.49
CA ASP A 96 4.72 -20.96 -2.85
C ASP A 96 3.29 -21.02 -2.28
N GLU A 97 3.08 -20.41 -1.11
CA GLU A 97 1.79 -20.33 -0.42
C GLU A 97 1.54 -18.92 0.12
N GLY A 98 0.30 -18.46 0.00
CA GLY A 98 -0.18 -17.18 0.53
C GLY A 98 -0.21 -16.02 -0.47
N PRO A 99 -0.49 -14.79 0.01
CA PRO A 99 -0.54 -13.59 -0.82
C PRO A 99 0.81 -13.29 -1.48
N SER A 100 0.77 -12.71 -2.68
CA SER A 100 1.94 -12.18 -3.37
C SER A 100 1.97 -10.65 -3.22
N PRO A 101 2.67 -10.10 -2.22
CA PRO A 101 2.71 -8.65 -2.03
C PRO A 101 3.39 -7.98 -3.21
N SER A 102 2.99 -6.75 -3.49
CA SER A 102 3.65 -5.93 -4.51
C SER A 102 3.85 -4.50 -4.05
N PHE A 103 4.84 -3.81 -4.60
CA PHE A 103 5.01 -2.38 -4.36
C PHE A 103 5.59 -1.63 -5.56
N ARG A 104 5.27 -0.34 -5.67
CA ARG A 104 5.58 0.51 -6.85
C ARG A 104 7.03 1.01 -6.88
N ALA A 105 7.79 0.87 -5.78
CA ALA A 105 9.17 1.37 -5.63
C ALA A 105 9.35 2.87 -5.95
N VAL A 106 8.25 3.62 -5.87
CA VAL A 106 8.19 5.07 -6.01
C VAL A 106 7.35 5.61 -4.87
N ALA A 107 7.95 6.45 -4.04
CA ALA A 107 7.31 7.05 -2.87
C ALA A 107 6.05 7.87 -3.22
N GLY A 108 6.03 8.45 -4.42
CA GLY A 108 5.05 9.49 -4.77
C GLY A 108 5.38 10.82 -4.08
N LYS A 109 4.50 11.80 -4.21
CA LYS A 109 4.56 13.05 -3.46
C LYS A 109 3.32 13.14 -2.59
N ALA A 110 3.50 13.37 -1.30
CA ALA A 110 2.39 13.57 -0.38
C ALA A 110 1.48 14.71 -0.86
N ARG A 111 0.22 14.37 -1.14
CA ARG A 111 -0.84 15.33 -1.49
C ARG A 111 -1.24 16.17 -0.27
N LEU A 112 -1.22 15.55 0.91
CA LEU A 112 -1.60 16.12 2.20
C LEU A 112 -0.44 15.99 3.20
N ALA A 113 -0.50 16.76 4.30
CA ALA A 113 0.39 16.52 5.42
C ALA A 113 0.14 15.10 5.96
N CYS A 114 1.21 14.34 6.16
CA CYS A 114 1.15 12.93 6.51
C CYS A 114 2.13 12.67 7.65
N PRO A 115 1.83 11.78 8.60
CA PRO A 115 2.77 11.39 9.64
C PRO A 115 4.14 10.98 9.07
N GLU A 116 5.21 11.37 9.75
CA GLU A 116 6.58 11.11 9.28
C GLU A 116 6.83 9.62 9.05
N ILE A 117 6.28 8.76 9.91
CA ILE A 117 6.45 7.30 9.79
C ILE A 117 5.92 6.75 8.46
N VAL A 118 4.75 7.23 8.01
CA VAL A 118 4.14 6.83 6.73
C VAL A 118 5.00 7.30 5.56
N THR A 119 5.49 8.54 5.63
CA THR A 119 6.40 9.09 4.61
C THR A 119 7.70 8.29 4.52
N ARG A 120 8.27 7.90 5.67
CA ARG A 120 9.50 7.08 5.73
C ARG A 120 9.29 5.67 5.17
N ILE A 121 8.16 5.04 5.44
CA ILE A 121 7.79 3.74 4.86
C ILE A 121 7.71 3.85 3.33
N HIS A 122 6.95 4.82 2.81
CA HIS A 122 6.82 5.03 1.37
C HIS A 122 8.14 5.42 0.70
N ALA A 123 9.05 6.09 1.41
CA ALA A 123 10.39 6.37 0.88
C ALA A 123 11.19 5.09 0.57
N ILE A 124 10.95 4.01 1.31
CA ILE A 124 11.62 2.72 1.10
C ILE A 124 10.93 1.90 0.01
N THR A 125 9.62 1.69 0.11
CA THR A 125 8.88 0.75 -0.76
C THR A 125 8.07 1.40 -1.86
N GLY A 126 7.83 2.70 -1.80
CA GLY A 126 6.72 3.29 -2.51
C GLY A 126 5.37 2.85 -1.94
N HIS A 127 4.35 2.87 -2.78
CA HIS A 127 3.04 2.31 -2.42
C HIS A 127 3.08 0.78 -2.43
N ILE A 128 2.50 0.15 -1.40
CA ILE A 128 2.46 -1.30 -1.23
C ILE A 128 1.06 -1.78 -1.58
N ASP A 129 0.89 -2.41 -2.73
CA ASP A 129 -0.37 -2.99 -3.18
C ASP A 129 -0.48 -4.45 -2.72
N PHE A 130 -1.58 -4.80 -2.04
CA PHE A 130 -1.93 -6.18 -1.71
C PHE A 130 -3.09 -6.64 -2.58
N GLN A 131 -2.88 -7.75 -3.29
CA GLN A 131 -3.97 -8.49 -3.92
C GLN A 131 -4.15 -9.79 -3.16
N PHE A 132 -5.33 -9.96 -2.54
CA PHE A 132 -5.86 -11.18 -1.93
C PHE A 132 -5.06 -11.74 -0.74
N GLY A 133 -5.51 -11.46 0.49
CA GLY A 133 -5.18 -12.27 1.68
C GLY A 133 -4.56 -11.53 2.87
N CYS A 134 -4.04 -10.32 2.66
CA CYS A 134 -3.68 -9.37 3.72
C CYS A 134 -4.58 -8.15 3.54
N SER A 135 -5.56 -8.02 4.41
CA SER A 135 -6.67 -7.08 4.37
C SER A 135 -6.25 -5.64 4.58
N GLY A 136 -5.73 -5.04 3.52
CA GLY A 136 -5.58 -3.61 3.39
C GLY A 136 -4.26 -3.17 2.80
N THR A 137 -4.20 -1.88 2.51
CA THR A 137 -3.11 -1.22 1.80
C THR A 137 -2.75 0.09 2.50
N LEU A 138 -1.46 0.39 2.56
CA LEU A 138 -1.02 1.74 2.90
C LEU A 138 -1.29 2.63 1.69
N VAL A 139 -2.20 3.59 1.87
CA VAL A 139 -2.69 4.48 0.82
C VAL A 139 -1.52 5.24 0.21
N ALA A 140 -1.43 5.29 -1.13
CA ALA A 140 -0.32 6.00 -1.77
C ALA A 140 -0.30 7.46 -1.35
N LEU A 141 0.90 8.04 -1.20
CA LEU A 141 1.06 9.41 -0.70
C LEU A 141 0.31 10.47 -1.54
N ASP A 142 0.19 10.26 -2.84
CA ASP A 142 -0.53 11.12 -3.77
C ASP A 142 -2.04 10.84 -3.85
N GLU A 143 -2.47 9.70 -3.28
CA GLU A 143 -3.87 9.25 -3.18
C GLU A 143 -4.48 9.55 -1.80
N LEU A 144 -3.70 10.09 -0.85
CA LEU A 144 -4.18 10.50 0.47
C LEU A 144 -5.34 11.49 0.36
N GLN A 145 -6.37 11.25 1.17
CA GLN A 145 -7.58 12.06 1.26
C GLN A 145 -7.91 12.34 2.72
N THR A 146 -8.55 13.49 2.97
CA THR A 146 -9.12 13.75 4.29
C THR A 146 -10.42 12.98 4.49
N LEU A 147 -10.83 12.79 5.74
CA LEU A 147 -12.09 12.13 6.08
C LEU A 147 -13.28 12.80 5.41
N LYS A 148 -13.28 14.13 5.33
CA LYS A 148 -14.31 14.91 4.63
C LYS A 148 -14.35 14.60 3.12
N GLU A 149 -13.20 14.42 2.49
CA GLU A 149 -13.12 14.03 1.08
C GLU A 149 -13.62 12.60 0.88
N LEU A 150 -13.19 11.67 1.75
CA LEU A 150 -13.62 10.27 1.72
C LEU A 150 -15.14 10.10 1.89
N VAL A 151 -15.75 10.83 2.83
CA VAL A 151 -17.22 10.85 3.03
C VAL A 151 -17.92 11.42 1.80
N LYS A 152 -17.45 12.56 1.28
CA LYS A 152 -18.05 13.19 0.08
C LYS A 152 -18.01 12.27 -1.14
N GLU A 153 -16.97 11.46 -1.27
CA GLU A 153 -16.79 10.50 -2.35
C GLU A 153 -17.43 9.13 -2.06
N GLN A 154 -18.07 8.95 -0.90
CA GLN A 154 -18.68 7.69 -0.44
C GLN A 154 -17.70 6.51 -0.45
N ARG A 155 -16.45 6.77 -0.06
CA ARG A 155 -15.36 5.78 -0.01
C ARG A 155 -15.21 5.08 1.35
N VAL A 156 -16.03 5.46 2.33
CA VAL A 156 -16.08 4.84 3.66
C VAL A 156 -17.41 4.10 3.79
N LEU A 157 -17.39 2.93 4.43
CA LEU A 157 -18.63 2.28 4.85
C LEU A 157 -19.40 3.13 5.88
N ASN A 158 -20.72 3.00 5.93
CA ASN A 158 -21.61 3.81 6.81
C ASN A 158 -21.41 5.34 6.68
N PHE A 159 -21.16 5.82 5.45
CA PHE A 159 -20.87 7.24 5.21
C PHE A 159 -21.96 8.21 5.72
N ASP A 160 -23.23 7.83 5.77
CA ASP A 160 -24.32 8.68 6.28
C ASP A 160 -24.17 8.98 7.79
N GLU A 161 -23.79 7.96 8.58
CA GLU A 161 -23.55 8.09 10.02
C GLU A 161 -22.27 8.88 10.29
N LEU A 162 -21.24 8.62 9.48
CA LEU A 162 -19.98 9.34 9.54
C LEU A 162 -20.15 10.82 9.12
N GLU A 163 -20.94 11.11 8.09
CA GLU A 163 -21.27 12.49 7.68
C GLU A 163 -21.94 13.24 8.82
N THR A 164 -22.90 12.60 9.49
CA THR A 164 -23.57 13.17 10.67
C THR A 164 -22.55 13.43 11.79
N THR A 165 -21.62 12.50 12.03
CA THR A 165 -20.63 12.65 13.10
C THR A 165 -19.60 13.73 12.78
N VAL A 166 -19.10 13.80 11.54
CA VAL A 166 -18.21 14.89 11.09
C VAL A 166 -18.93 16.25 11.12
N ALA A 167 -20.24 16.28 10.88
CA ALA A 167 -21.03 17.50 11.04
C ALA A 167 -21.14 17.94 12.52
N GLN A 168 -21.14 17.00 13.46
CA GLN A 168 -21.14 17.27 14.90
C GLN A 168 -19.75 17.62 15.45
N TYR A 169 -18.69 16.99 14.91
CA TYR A 169 -17.28 17.16 15.28
C TYR A 169 -16.45 17.53 14.04
N PRO A 170 -16.51 18.80 13.57
CA PRO A 170 -15.88 19.23 12.33
C PRO A 170 -14.37 18.99 12.24
N GLU A 171 -13.68 18.96 13.38
CA GLU A 171 -12.25 18.70 13.49
C GLU A 171 -11.84 17.31 13.01
N LEU A 172 -12.76 16.32 13.04
CA LEU A 172 -12.50 14.99 12.50
C LEU A 172 -12.36 15.02 10.97
N GLY A 173 -12.96 16.01 10.30
CA GLY A 173 -12.95 16.15 8.85
C GLY A 173 -11.54 16.32 8.23
N ASP A 174 -10.57 16.76 9.03
CA ASP A 174 -9.18 17.00 8.62
C ASP A 174 -8.25 15.80 8.84
N TYR A 175 -8.73 14.72 9.47
CA TYR A 175 -7.97 13.48 9.58
C TYR A 175 -7.72 12.90 8.18
N VAL A 176 -6.51 12.40 7.95
CA VAL A 176 -6.05 11.88 6.65
C VAL A 176 -6.06 10.36 6.68
N GLY A 177 -6.75 9.73 5.74
CA GLY A 177 -6.75 8.28 5.56
C GLY A 177 -5.41 7.79 5.05
N VAL A 178 -4.70 6.99 5.86
CA VAL A 178 -3.35 6.49 5.57
C VAL A 178 -3.30 4.99 5.29
N PHE A 179 -4.34 4.25 5.70
CA PHE A 179 -4.50 2.83 5.42
C PHE A 179 -5.96 2.55 5.11
N GLU A 180 -6.22 1.66 4.14
CA GLU A 180 -7.55 1.25 3.72
C GLU A 180 -7.65 -0.27 3.71
N THR A 181 -8.76 -0.83 4.18
CA THR A 181 -9.10 -2.25 4.11
C THR A 181 -10.59 -2.44 3.88
N ASP A 182 -10.98 -2.89 2.68
CA ASP A 182 -12.36 -3.26 2.36
C ASP A 182 -13.40 -2.16 2.69
N GLY A 183 -13.01 -0.89 2.56
CA GLY A 183 -13.83 0.29 2.86
C GLY A 183 -13.71 0.82 4.30
N ASP A 184 -12.91 0.17 5.15
CA ASP A 184 -12.49 0.68 6.45
C ASP A 184 -11.16 1.42 6.32
N TRP A 185 -10.99 2.52 7.05
CA TRP A 185 -9.83 3.39 6.95
C TRP A 185 -9.23 3.70 8.32
N LEU A 186 -7.91 3.62 8.41
CA LEU A 186 -7.16 4.25 9.49
C LEU A 186 -6.86 5.68 9.07
N CYS A 187 -7.38 6.64 9.83
CA CYS A 187 -7.17 8.05 9.59
C CYS A 187 -6.33 8.67 10.71
N THR A 188 -5.44 9.60 10.37
CA THR A 188 -4.54 10.26 11.33
C THR A 188 -4.55 11.77 11.18
N ASN A 189 -4.35 12.49 12.28
CA ASN A 189 -4.21 13.94 12.26
C ASN A 189 -2.74 14.38 12.40
N ALA A 190 -2.50 15.70 12.32
CA ALA A 190 -1.16 16.27 12.46
C ALA A 190 -0.54 16.09 13.85
N GLU A 191 -1.34 15.78 14.86
CA GLU A 191 -0.90 15.54 16.25
C GLU A 191 -0.51 14.06 16.49
N GLY A 192 -0.67 13.19 15.47
CA GLY A 192 -0.37 11.77 15.56
C GLY A 192 -1.49 10.92 16.17
N ARG A 193 -2.67 11.52 16.43
CA ARG A 193 -3.86 10.77 16.86
C ARG A 193 -4.43 9.99 15.68
N SER A 194 -4.93 8.80 15.97
CA SER A 194 -5.43 7.87 14.96
C SER A 194 -6.84 7.41 15.30
N ILE A 195 -7.71 7.39 14.29
CA ILE A 195 -9.08 6.87 14.38
C ILE A 195 -9.29 5.82 13.31
N TRP A 196 -10.11 4.83 13.60
CA TRP A 196 -10.63 3.92 12.59
C TRP A 196 -12.03 4.37 12.17
N VAL A 197 -12.28 4.38 10.86
CA VAL A 197 -13.59 4.75 10.28
C VAL A 197 -13.99 3.70 9.24
N GLY A 198 -15.11 3.03 9.43
CA GLY A 198 -15.39 1.80 8.69
C GLY A 198 -16.58 1.01 9.24
N GLY A 199 -17.09 0.07 8.45
CA GLY A 199 -18.41 -0.54 8.58
C GLY A 199 -18.44 -1.92 9.23
N GLU A 200 -17.30 -2.62 9.42
CA GLU A 200 -17.31 -3.92 10.12
C GLU A 200 -17.54 -3.80 11.64
N TRP A 201 -17.66 -2.59 12.18
CA TRP A 201 -17.92 -2.28 13.59
C TRP A 201 -19.31 -1.63 13.72
N LEU A 202 -20.35 -2.42 13.43
CA LEU A 202 -21.74 -1.94 13.40
C LEU A 202 -22.22 -1.47 14.78
N GLY A 203 -22.40 -0.15 14.93
CA GLY A 203 -23.12 0.48 16.04
C GLY A 203 -22.25 1.09 17.15
N ASP A 204 -20.92 1.06 16.99
CA ASP A 204 -19.99 1.66 17.95
C ASP A 204 -19.55 3.06 17.50
N ASP A 205 -19.34 3.95 18.47
CA ASP A 205 -18.87 5.31 18.23
C ASP A 205 -17.48 5.32 17.58
N LEU A 206 -17.10 6.45 16.97
CA LEU A 206 -15.73 6.72 16.54
C LEU A 206 -14.76 6.48 17.71
N VAL A 207 -13.99 5.39 17.64
CA VAL A 207 -13.00 5.04 18.65
C VAL A 207 -11.63 5.55 18.21
N GLU A 208 -11.08 6.48 18.98
CA GLU A 208 -9.66 6.78 18.90
C GLU A 208 -8.85 5.58 19.36
N SER A 209 -7.87 5.20 18.54
CA SER A 209 -6.95 4.12 18.89
C SER A 209 -6.14 4.52 20.12
N ALA A 210 -6.06 3.61 21.11
CA ALA A 210 -5.15 3.74 22.23
C ALA A 210 -3.67 3.54 21.81
N LEU A 211 -3.45 2.88 20.68
CA LEU A 211 -2.13 2.69 20.08
C LEU A 211 -1.75 3.88 19.20
N ASP A 212 -0.50 4.30 19.27
CA ASP A 212 0.07 5.22 18.29
C ASP A 212 0.21 4.55 16.91
N LEU A 213 0.30 5.37 15.86
CA LEU A 213 0.38 4.91 14.48
C LEU A 213 1.56 3.96 14.22
N SER A 214 2.72 4.17 14.86
CA SER A 214 3.88 3.31 14.64
C SER A 214 3.61 1.90 15.17
N SER A 215 2.97 1.80 16.33
CA SER A 215 2.57 0.52 16.93
C SER A 215 1.55 -0.23 16.04
N ILE A 216 0.58 0.47 15.45
CA ILE A 216 -0.38 -0.12 14.50
C ILE A 216 0.37 -0.64 13.25
N LEU A 217 1.29 0.17 12.71
CA LEU A 217 2.07 -0.20 11.53
C LEU A 217 3.06 -1.34 11.82
N GLU A 218 3.61 -1.43 13.03
CA GLU A 218 4.42 -2.58 13.45
C GLU A 218 3.60 -3.88 13.33
N GLY A 219 2.38 -3.90 13.87
CA GLY A 219 1.47 -5.06 13.77
C GLY A 219 1.07 -5.38 12.34
N PHE A 220 0.88 -4.35 11.50
CA PHE A 220 0.62 -4.54 10.06
C PHE A 220 1.77 -5.27 9.38
N PHE A 221 3.00 -4.78 9.50
CA PHE A 221 4.15 -5.41 8.88
C PHE A 221 4.48 -6.79 9.47
N ASP A 222 4.19 -7.03 10.75
CA ASP A 222 4.28 -8.38 11.33
C ASP A 222 3.26 -9.34 10.70
N ALA A 223 2.03 -8.88 10.45
CA ALA A 223 1.04 -9.67 9.71
C ALA A 223 1.51 -9.94 8.27
N LEU A 224 2.17 -8.99 7.61
CA LEU A 224 2.76 -9.19 6.29
C LEU A 224 3.90 -10.22 6.30
N ALA A 225 4.82 -10.13 7.26
CA ALA A 225 5.90 -11.09 7.43
C ALA A 225 5.36 -12.50 7.75
N GLY A 226 4.32 -12.55 8.59
CA GLY A 226 3.59 -13.77 8.96
C GLY A 226 2.68 -14.31 7.86
N ARG A 227 2.42 -13.53 6.80
CA ARG A 227 1.45 -13.82 5.74
C ARG A 227 0.03 -14.09 6.28
N THR A 228 -0.37 -13.30 7.28
CA THR A 228 -1.67 -13.37 7.93
C THR A 228 -2.51 -12.13 7.62
N TYR A 229 -3.81 -12.22 7.91
CA TYR A 229 -4.72 -11.07 7.90
C TYR A 229 -4.29 -10.08 9.00
N PHE A 230 -4.17 -8.80 8.67
CA PHE A 230 -3.94 -7.77 9.68
C PHE A 230 -5.27 -7.33 10.28
N ARG A 231 -5.47 -7.62 11.56
CA ARG A 231 -6.58 -7.07 12.34
C ARG A 231 -6.04 -5.94 13.20
N PRO A 232 -6.52 -4.71 13.03
CA PRO A 232 -6.27 -3.68 14.02
C PRO A 232 -7.02 -4.08 15.29
N SER A 233 -6.33 -4.63 16.29
CA SER A 233 -6.96 -4.91 17.59
C SER A 233 -7.17 -3.58 18.30
N VAL A 234 -8.43 -3.20 18.54
CA VAL A 234 -8.79 -2.04 19.36
C VAL A 234 -8.66 -2.36 20.86
N ASP A 235 -8.54 -3.65 21.22
CA ASP A 235 -8.51 -4.13 22.59
C ASP A 235 -7.35 -5.12 22.86
N GLU A 236 -6.54 -4.83 23.88
CA GLU A 236 -6.19 -5.77 24.96
C GLU A 236 -6.54 -5.14 26.32
#